data_AF-A0A7C4FTC7-F1
#
_entry.id   AF-A0A7C4FTC7-F1
#
_cell.length_a   1.000
_cell.length_b   1.000
_cell.length_c   1.000
_cell.angle_alpha   90.00
_cell.angle_beta   90.00
_cell.angle_gamma   90.00
#
_symmetry.space_group_name_H-M   'P 1'
#
loop_
_entity.id
_entity.type
_entity.pdbx_description
1 polymer ?
#
loop_
_entity_poly.entity_id
_entity_poly.type
_entity_poly.pdbx_seq_one_letter_code
_entity_poly.pdbx_strand_id
1 'polypeptide(L)'
;MENNHPLKKYSSILNLIFFLFFLYLFFISIELMGTAFKGLGKGFAEKLISTTSNPFISLFIGLLSTSIVQSSSCTTSILVGMVASGTITIQNAIPFVMGANIGTTITNTFVSMGHITRKQEFERAFAAGVVHDFFNILSVILLLPLHLITQIFMGKGILQIMSEKLADIFIHTEGVIFPSPLKVIVEPFIKLIYETIFPSILSLFINNHLNIVLSIFTLLFSLAMLFLALLYMVKFMKATIMGKVESLFDTYIFKTPIRGFCIGAILTGTIQSSSATTSLVVPMVGTGILKIEQIYSYTLGANIGTTITAILASLVTGSKLAITVA
;
A
#
# COMPACT_ATOMS: atom_id res chain seq x y z
N MET A 1 -14.02 -32.79 -11.98
CA MET A 1 -14.77 -31.98 -12.96
C MET A 1 -15.51 -30.92 -12.16
N GLU A 2 -14.92 -29.73 -12.08
CA GLU A 2 -15.32 -28.69 -11.14
C GLU A 2 -16.36 -27.78 -11.82
N ASN A 3 -17.57 -27.74 -11.24
CA ASN A 3 -18.70 -26.95 -11.74
C ASN A 3 -18.37 -25.44 -11.66
N ASN A 4 -17.94 -24.87 -12.79
CA ASN A 4 -17.86 -23.43 -13.01
C ASN A 4 -19.28 -22.83 -13.09
N HIS A 5 -19.88 -22.51 -11.94
CA HIS A 5 -21.15 -21.78 -11.91
C HIS A 5 -20.95 -20.32 -12.39
N PRO A 6 -21.72 -19.84 -13.38
CA PRO A 6 -21.62 -18.46 -13.89
C PRO A 6 -21.85 -17.40 -12.80
N LEU A 7 -22.57 -17.73 -11.73
CA LEU A 7 -22.85 -16.84 -10.59
C LEU A 7 -21.58 -16.40 -9.82
N LYS A 8 -20.54 -17.25 -9.72
CA LYS A 8 -19.26 -16.88 -9.09
C LYS A 8 -18.47 -15.86 -9.93
N LYS A 9 -18.58 -15.95 -11.26
CA LYS A 9 -17.94 -15.03 -12.23
C LYS A 9 -18.62 -13.65 -12.21
N TYR A 10 -19.96 -13.61 -12.14
CA TYR A 10 -20.72 -12.36 -11.97
C TYR A 10 -20.39 -11.64 -10.66
N SER A 11 -20.23 -12.38 -9.55
CA SER A 11 -19.80 -11.80 -8.26
C SER A 11 -18.39 -11.18 -8.35
N SER A 12 -17.45 -11.82 -9.05
CA SER A 12 -16.08 -11.33 -9.19
C SER A 12 -15.98 -10.03 -10.00
N ILE A 13 -16.74 -9.91 -11.09
CA ILE A 13 -16.79 -8.68 -11.91
C ILE A 13 -17.43 -7.54 -11.13
N LEU A 14 -18.52 -7.81 -10.42
CA LEU A 14 -19.17 -6.83 -9.56
C LEU A 14 -18.24 -6.34 -8.45
N ASN A 15 -17.49 -7.25 -7.82
CA ASN A 15 -16.48 -6.92 -6.82
C ASN A 15 -15.36 -6.06 -7.42
N LEU A 16 -14.92 -6.33 -8.65
CA LEU A 16 -13.94 -5.49 -9.34
C LEU A 16 -14.48 -4.08 -9.60
N ILE A 17 -15.74 -3.94 -10.03
CA ILE A 17 -16.38 -2.63 -10.25
C ILE A 17 -16.45 -1.84 -8.93
N PHE A 18 -16.89 -2.48 -7.84
CA PHE A 18 -16.93 -1.83 -6.53
C PHE A 18 -15.53 -1.46 -6.04
N PHE A 19 -14.54 -2.33 -6.23
CA PHE A 19 -13.14 -2.01 -5.94
C PHE A 19 -12.69 -0.75 -6.68
N LEU A 20 -12.93 -0.65 -7.99
CA LEU A 20 -12.58 0.52 -8.80
C LEU A 20 -13.33 1.79 -8.35
N PHE A 21 -14.59 1.66 -7.95
CA PHE A 21 -15.37 2.76 -7.40
C PHE A 21 -14.78 3.28 -6.07
N PHE A 22 -14.48 2.39 -5.12
CA PHE A 22 -13.89 2.79 -3.85
C PHE A 22 -12.44 3.28 -4.00
N LEU A 23 -11.71 2.78 -4.99
CA LEU A 23 -10.42 3.34 -5.40
C LEU A 23 -10.56 4.78 -5.91
N TYR A 24 -11.60 5.09 -6.69
CA TYR A 24 -11.90 6.45 -7.11
C TYR A 24 -12.24 7.37 -5.92
N LEU A 25 -13.08 6.90 -4.97
CA LEU A 25 -13.38 7.65 -3.74
C LEU A 25 -12.13 7.89 -2.87
N PHE A 26 -11.22 6.91 -2.82
CA PHE A 26 -9.95 7.04 -2.14
C PHE A 26 -9.13 8.19 -2.74
N PHE A 27 -9.02 8.30 -4.07
CA PHE A 27 -8.33 9.40 -4.71
C PHE A 27 -8.99 10.77 -4.46
N ILE A 28 -10.32 10.84 -4.51
CA ILE A 28 -11.06 12.07 -4.17
C ILE A 28 -10.72 12.52 -2.74
N SER A 29 -10.68 11.58 -1.79
CA SER A 29 -10.42 11.91 -0.39
C SER A 29 -9.03 12.54 -0.17
N ILE A 30 -8.00 12.09 -0.90
CA ILE A 30 -6.64 12.62 -0.74
C ILE A 30 -6.52 14.04 -1.31
N GLU A 31 -7.08 14.28 -2.48
CA GLU A 31 -7.03 15.60 -3.11
C GLU A 31 -7.94 16.61 -2.37
N LEU A 32 -9.08 16.18 -1.79
CA LEU A 32 -9.88 17.00 -0.88
C LEU A 32 -9.10 17.37 0.38
N MET A 33 -8.36 16.41 0.96
CA MET A 33 -7.47 16.66 2.10
C MET A 33 -6.37 17.69 1.74
N GLY A 34 -5.75 17.57 0.56
CA GLY A 34 -4.77 18.54 0.05
C GLY A 34 -5.37 19.94 -0.16
N THR A 35 -6.62 20.01 -0.61
CA THR A 35 -7.35 21.26 -0.81
C THR A 35 -7.75 21.92 0.52
N ALA A 36 -8.22 21.12 1.49
CA ALA A 36 -8.48 21.55 2.85
C ALA A 36 -7.23 22.16 3.50
N PHE A 37 -6.07 21.53 3.34
CA PHE A 37 -4.83 22.09 3.86
C PHE A 37 -4.47 23.44 3.22
N LYS A 38 -4.64 23.60 1.91
CA LYS A 38 -4.42 24.90 1.23
C LYS A 38 -5.37 25.99 1.74
N GLY A 39 -6.63 25.64 2.02
CA GLY A 39 -7.67 26.57 2.49
C GLY A 39 -7.48 27.07 3.93
N LEU A 40 -6.70 26.36 4.77
CA LEU A 40 -6.29 26.81 6.10
C LEU A 40 -5.24 27.94 6.08
N GLY A 41 -4.79 28.36 4.88
CA GLY A 41 -3.89 29.49 4.64
C GLY A 41 -2.45 29.06 4.37
N LYS A 42 -1.76 29.71 3.41
CA LYS A 42 -0.39 29.34 2.99
C LYS A 42 0.60 29.24 4.14
N GLY A 43 0.55 30.14 5.13
CA GLY A 43 1.43 30.09 6.30
C GLY A 43 1.16 28.92 7.25
N PHE A 44 -0.10 28.49 7.41
CA PHE A 44 -0.45 27.30 8.20
C PHE A 44 -0.20 26.03 7.37
N ALA A 45 -0.51 26.02 6.07
CA ALA A 45 -0.24 24.93 5.17
C ALA A 45 1.26 24.71 4.97
N GLU A 46 2.10 25.74 4.84
CA GLU A 46 3.55 25.62 4.72
C GLU A 46 4.20 25.29 6.07
N LYS A 47 3.71 25.86 7.17
CA LYS A 47 4.21 25.54 8.52
C LYS A 47 3.76 24.16 8.98
N LEU A 48 2.57 23.72 8.58
CA LEU A 48 2.07 22.38 8.84
C LEU A 48 2.65 21.41 7.81
N ILE A 49 2.77 21.67 6.51
CA ILE A 49 3.53 20.79 5.59
C ILE A 49 5.00 20.71 6.00
N SER A 50 5.65 21.76 6.50
CA SER A 50 7.01 21.64 7.07
C SER A 50 7.04 20.94 8.44
N THR A 51 5.92 20.89 9.17
CA THR A 51 5.78 20.16 10.46
C THR A 51 5.16 18.74 10.30
N THR A 52 4.51 18.47 9.17
CA THR A 52 3.68 17.30 8.77
C THR A 52 4.32 16.59 7.56
N SER A 53 5.46 17.11 7.04
CA SER A 53 6.57 16.33 6.46
C SER A 53 7.21 15.45 7.54
N ASN A 54 6.39 14.93 8.43
CA ASN A 54 6.82 14.06 9.48
C ASN A 54 6.84 12.66 8.86
N PRO A 55 8.03 12.07 8.67
CA PRO A 55 8.17 10.75 8.06
C PRO A 55 7.39 9.67 8.82
N PHE A 56 7.15 9.86 10.13
CA PHE A 56 6.32 8.95 10.93
C PHE A 56 4.84 8.99 10.54
N ILE A 57 4.32 10.15 10.11
CA ILE A 57 2.94 10.26 9.61
C ILE A 57 2.83 9.52 8.28
N SER A 58 3.76 9.73 7.34
CA SER A 58 3.80 9.00 6.08
C SER A 58 3.91 7.49 6.31
N LEU A 59 4.75 7.06 7.25
CA LEU A 59 4.86 5.67 7.66
C LEU A 59 3.56 5.13 8.23
N PHE A 60 2.88 5.87 9.11
CA PHE A 60 1.63 5.43 9.68
C PHE A 60 0.51 5.35 8.63
N ILE A 61 0.46 6.28 7.67
CA ILE A 61 -0.49 6.22 6.55
C ILE A 61 -0.23 5.00 5.68
N GLY A 62 1.03 4.69 5.35
CA GLY A 62 1.38 3.47 4.61
C GLY A 62 0.98 2.19 5.34
N LEU A 63 1.26 2.15 6.66
CA LEU A 63 0.89 1.06 7.55
C LEU A 63 -0.61 0.86 7.56
N LEU A 64 -1.38 1.91 7.85
CA LEU A 64 -2.84 1.83 7.88
C LEU A 64 -3.42 1.53 6.49
N SER A 65 -2.90 2.14 5.44
CA SER A 65 -3.35 1.89 4.07
C SER A 65 -3.18 0.41 3.74
N THR A 66 -2.00 -0.18 3.94
CA THR A 66 -1.82 -1.61 3.65
C THR A 66 -2.55 -2.51 4.64
N SER A 67 -2.61 -2.14 5.91
CA SER A 67 -3.35 -2.88 6.94
C SER A 67 -4.84 -2.97 6.63
N ILE A 68 -5.40 -1.88 6.11
CA ILE A 68 -6.76 -1.84 5.65
C ILE A 68 -6.82 -2.60 4.34
N VAL A 69 -6.17 -2.12 3.27
CA VAL A 69 -6.16 -2.67 1.89
C VAL A 69 -5.85 -4.17 1.84
N GLN A 70 -4.99 -4.64 2.75
CA GLN A 70 -4.51 -6.02 2.85
C GLN A 70 -3.73 -6.47 1.60
N SER A 71 -3.16 -5.50 0.86
CA SER A 71 -2.30 -5.72 -0.29
C SER A 71 -1.30 -4.59 -0.40
N SER A 72 -0.05 -4.83 0.02
CA SER A 72 1.04 -3.86 -0.12
C SER A 72 1.36 -3.57 -1.58
N SER A 73 1.21 -4.54 -2.48
CA SER A 73 1.39 -4.32 -3.92
C SER A 73 0.39 -3.29 -4.45
N CYS A 74 -0.89 -3.40 -4.07
CA CYS A 74 -1.92 -2.44 -4.48
C CYS A 74 -1.63 -1.05 -3.89
N THR A 75 -1.38 -0.97 -2.58
CA THR A 75 -1.06 0.27 -1.88
C THR A 75 0.19 0.95 -2.45
N THR A 76 1.23 0.19 -2.80
CA THR A 76 2.48 0.72 -3.37
C THR A 76 2.30 1.14 -4.82
N SER A 77 1.55 0.40 -5.65
CA SER A 77 1.25 0.81 -7.03
C SER A 77 0.45 2.12 -7.08
N ILE A 78 -0.48 2.32 -6.14
CA ILE A 78 -1.19 3.58 -5.97
C ILE A 78 -0.20 4.70 -5.62
N LEU A 79 0.68 4.48 -4.64
CA LEU A 79 1.72 5.45 -4.27
C LEU A 79 2.63 5.81 -5.46
N VAL A 80 3.06 4.83 -6.25
CA VAL A 80 3.87 5.03 -7.46
C VAL A 80 3.16 5.96 -8.43
N GLY A 81 1.85 5.76 -8.66
CA GLY A 81 1.03 6.66 -9.47
C GLY A 81 0.90 8.08 -8.89
N MET A 82 0.81 8.20 -7.56
CA MET A 82 0.74 9.49 -6.87
C MET A 82 2.06 10.27 -6.89
N VAL A 83 3.19 9.57 -6.92
CA VAL A 83 4.50 10.20 -7.09
C VAL A 83 4.72 10.59 -8.54
N ALA A 84 4.27 9.76 -9.50
CA ALA A 84 4.27 10.10 -10.91
C ALA A 84 3.45 11.38 -11.20
N SER A 85 2.32 11.58 -10.50
CA SER A 85 1.48 12.78 -10.63
C SER A 85 2.00 14.01 -9.88
N GLY A 86 3.07 13.86 -9.09
CA GLY A 86 3.60 14.91 -8.22
C GLY A 86 2.72 15.22 -7.00
N THR A 87 1.71 14.38 -6.70
CA THR A 87 0.84 14.53 -5.53
C THR A 87 1.58 14.16 -4.24
N ILE A 88 2.50 13.20 -4.30
CA ILE A 88 3.39 12.82 -3.19
C ILE A 88 4.86 12.99 -3.62
N THR A 89 5.70 13.52 -2.72
CA THR A 89 7.14 13.63 -2.95
C THR A 89 7.86 12.31 -2.62
N ILE A 90 9.02 12.08 -3.23
CA ILE A 90 9.85 10.89 -2.93
C ILE A 90 10.20 10.80 -1.42
N GLN A 91 10.43 11.94 -0.77
CA GLN A 91 10.74 12.02 0.65
C GLN A 91 9.62 11.45 1.53
N ASN A 92 8.36 11.67 1.14
CA ASN A 92 7.20 11.13 1.85
C ASN A 92 6.83 9.72 1.37
N ALA A 93 7.23 9.34 0.15
CA ALA A 93 7.00 8.01 -0.40
C ALA A 93 7.83 6.93 0.33
N ILE A 94 9.08 7.21 0.68
CA ILE A 94 9.97 6.21 1.32
C ILE A 94 9.42 5.74 2.68
N PRO A 95 9.07 6.62 3.64
CA PRO A 95 8.46 6.18 4.89
C PRO A 95 7.08 5.53 4.66
N PHE A 96 6.32 5.98 3.65
CA PHE A 96 5.05 5.34 3.29
C PHE A 96 5.24 3.88 2.86
N VAL A 97 6.20 3.58 1.98
CA VAL A 97 6.51 2.20 1.57
C VAL A 97 6.94 1.35 2.76
N MET A 98 7.77 1.91 3.66
CA MET A 98 8.14 1.24 4.91
C MET A 98 6.92 0.89 5.77
N GLY A 99 5.99 1.82 5.90
CA GLY A 99 4.70 1.59 6.55
C GLY A 99 3.90 0.49 5.87
N ALA A 100 3.78 0.55 4.54
CA ALA A 100 3.06 -0.44 3.74
C ALA A 100 3.61 -1.87 3.95
N ASN A 101 4.93 -2.01 4.05
CA ASN A 101 5.56 -3.28 4.34
C ASN A 101 5.19 -3.81 5.73
N ILE A 102 5.13 -2.95 6.76
CA ILE A 102 4.63 -3.34 8.09
C ILE A 102 3.15 -3.76 7.99
N GLY A 103 2.29 -3.00 7.30
CA GLY A 103 0.87 -3.29 7.23
C GLY A 103 0.52 -4.63 6.55
N THR A 104 1.42 -5.18 5.73
CA THR A 104 1.25 -6.47 5.04
C THR A 104 1.06 -7.63 6.03
N THR A 105 1.62 -7.51 7.24
CA THR A 105 1.72 -8.61 8.20
C THR A 105 0.41 -8.93 8.91
N ILE A 106 -0.53 -7.97 8.94
CA ILE A 106 -1.85 -8.16 9.52
C ILE A 106 -2.60 -9.31 8.85
N THR A 107 -2.39 -9.54 7.55
CA THR A 107 -3.02 -10.67 6.84
C THR A 107 -2.57 -12.02 7.40
N ASN A 108 -1.27 -12.21 7.62
CA ASN A 108 -0.73 -13.45 8.18
C ASN A 108 -1.23 -13.68 9.62
N THR A 109 -1.35 -12.60 10.40
CA THR A 109 -1.95 -12.66 11.74
C THR A 109 -3.39 -13.15 11.68
N PHE A 110 -4.23 -12.61 10.78
CA PHE A 110 -5.60 -13.10 10.62
C PHE A 110 -5.68 -14.56 10.17
N VAL A 111 -4.80 -14.99 9.27
CA VAL A 111 -4.77 -16.39 8.81
C VAL A 111 -4.39 -17.33 9.95
N SER A 112 -3.44 -16.94 10.80
CA SER A 112 -3.06 -17.75 11.97
C SER A 112 -4.22 -17.96 12.95
N MET A 113 -5.11 -16.97 13.11
CA MET A 113 -6.31 -17.09 13.97
C MET A 113 -7.28 -18.19 13.49
N GLY A 114 -7.22 -18.61 12.23
CA GLY A 114 -7.98 -19.76 11.74
C GLY A 114 -7.64 -21.08 12.46
N HIS A 115 -6.47 -21.16 13.10
CA HIS A 115 -6.00 -22.33 13.86
C HIS A 115 -6.22 -22.20 15.38
N ILE A 116 -6.91 -21.15 15.86
CA ILE A 116 -7.02 -20.81 17.29
C ILE A 116 -7.62 -21.93 18.16
N THR A 117 -8.40 -22.84 17.57
CA THR A 117 -9.00 -23.99 18.27
C THR A 117 -7.98 -25.06 18.65
N ARG A 118 -6.82 -25.10 17.98
CA ARG A 118 -5.74 -26.08 18.21
C ARG A 118 -4.49 -25.35 18.64
N LYS A 119 -4.26 -25.27 19.96
CA LYS A 119 -3.19 -24.47 20.58
C LYS A 119 -1.82 -24.65 19.92
N GLN A 120 -1.38 -25.89 19.67
CA GLN A 120 -0.08 -26.17 19.05
C GLN A 120 0.01 -25.69 17.59
N GLU A 121 -1.08 -25.80 16.82
CA GLU A 121 -1.11 -25.30 15.45
C GLU A 121 -1.16 -23.78 15.42
N PHE A 122 -1.95 -23.17 16.30
CA PHE A 122 -2.03 -21.72 16.46
C PHE A 122 -0.66 -21.12 16.80
N GLU A 123 0.05 -21.68 17.79
CA GLU A 123 1.38 -21.20 18.19
C GLU A 123 2.36 -21.21 17.01
N ARG A 124 2.36 -22.28 16.21
CA ARG A 124 3.24 -22.40 15.03
C ARG A 124 2.83 -21.47 13.89
N ALA A 125 1.55 -21.38 13.58
CA ALA A 125 1.01 -20.51 12.54
C ALA A 125 1.19 -19.02 12.90
N PHE A 126 1.00 -18.66 14.17
CA PHE A 126 1.21 -17.31 14.67
C PHE A 126 2.69 -16.94 14.64
N ALA A 127 3.59 -17.85 15.07
CA ALA A 127 5.03 -17.64 14.98
C ALA A 127 5.50 -17.43 13.53
N ALA A 128 4.93 -18.16 12.57
CA ALA A 128 5.21 -17.98 11.15
C ALA A 128 4.82 -16.58 10.62
N GLY A 129 3.68 -16.04 11.10
CA GLY A 129 3.28 -14.67 10.83
C GLY A 129 4.26 -13.67 11.45
N VAL A 130 4.46 -13.76 12.76
CA VAL A 130 5.25 -12.81 13.57
C VAL A 130 6.70 -12.66 13.09
N VAL A 131 7.32 -13.70 12.55
CA VAL A 131 8.67 -13.60 11.97
C VAL A 131 8.74 -12.60 10.81
N HIS A 132 7.67 -12.49 10.01
CA HIS A 132 7.55 -11.47 8.97
C HIS A 132 7.42 -10.07 9.58
N ASP A 133 6.61 -9.93 10.63
CA ASP A 133 6.39 -8.67 11.37
C ASP A 133 7.69 -8.11 11.92
N PHE A 134 8.45 -8.94 12.65
CA PHE A 134 9.72 -8.52 13.23
C PHE A 134 10.73 -8.09 12.18
N PHE A 135 10.82 -8.80 11.05
CA PHE A 135 11.71 -8.39 9.97
C PHE A 135 11.38 -6.99 9.44
N ASN A 136 10.09 -6.70 9.17
CA ASN A 136 9.67 -5.40 8.66
C ASN A 136 9.86 -4.29 9.71
N ILE A 137 9.47 -4.54 10.96
CA ILE A 137 9.60 -3.58 12.06
C ILE A 137 11.08 -3.26 12.32
N LEU A 138 11.94 -4.28 12.42
CA LEU A 138 13.38 -4.08 12.61
C LEU A 138 14.01 -3.31 11.44
N SER A 139 13.59 -3.62 10.21
CA SER A 139 14.05 -2.88 9.02
C SER A 139 13.71 -1.40 9.12
N VAL A 140 12.50 -1.05 9.57
CA VAL A 140 12.12 0.35 9.78
C VAL A 140 12.92 0.99 10.91
N ILE A 141 13.04 0.32 12.06
CA ILE A 141 13.79 0.84 13.22
C ILE A 141 15.25 1.12 12.85
N LEU A 142 15.84 0.31 11.97
CA LEU A 142 17.23 0.49 11.53
C LEU A 142 17.36 1.50 10.40
N LEU A 143 16.57 1.35 9.33
CA LEU A 143 16.75 2.11 8.09
C LEU A 143 16.10 3.48 8.11
N LEU A 144 14.97 3.67 8.80
CA LEU A 144 14.28 4.96 8.83
C LEU A 144 15.12 6.03 9.54
N PRO A 145 15.65 5.82 10.77
CA PRO A 145 16.50 6.82 11.41
C PRO A 145 17.75 7.12 10.59
N LEU A 146 18.38 6.10 10.00
CA LEU A 146 19.54 6.28 9.13
C LEU A 146 19.21 7.12 7.89
N HIS A 147 18.06 6.87 7.26
CA HIS A 147 17.55 7.67 6.15
C HIS A 147 17.33 9.13 6.53
N LEU A 148 16.72 9.39 7.69
CA LEU A 148 16.44 10.74 8.16
C LEU A 148 17.72 11.50 8.55
N ILE A 149 18.65 10.83 9.22
CA ILE A 149 19.96 11.39 9.56
C ILE A 149 20.67 11.82 8.28
N THR A 150 20.80 10.93 7.30
CA THR A 150 21.46 11.25 6.03
C THR A 150 20.73 12.34 5.25
N GLN A 151 19.40 12.40 5.32
CA GLN A 151 18.62 13.49 4.74
C GLN A 151 18.94 14.85 5.37
N ILE A 152 19.13 14.91 6.69
CA ILE A 152 19.51 16.14 7.40
C ILE A 152 20.93 16.58 7.00
N PHE A 153 21.88 15.66 6.94
CA PHE A 153 23.29 15.99 6.66
C PHE A 153 23.61 16.25 5.19
N MET A 154 22.97 15.51 4.27
CA MET A 154 23.30 15.51 2.83
C MET A 154 22.19 16.12 1.96
N GLY A 155 21.07 16.56 2.55
CA GLY A 155 19.89 17.05 1.84
C GLY A 155 19.03 15.97 1.17
N LYS A 156 19.53 14.73 1.08
CA LYS A 156 18.83 13.54 0.58
C LYS A 156 19.13 12.34 1.47
N GLY A 157 18.11 11.54 1.79
CA GLY A 157 18.30 10.35 2.59
C GLY A 157 18.97 9.21 1.80
N ILE A 158 19.69 8.32 2.49
CA ILE A 158 20.49 7.26 1.86
C ILE A 158 19.66 6.40 0.90
N LEU A 159 18.44 6.00 1.32
CA LEU A 159 17.54 5.22 0.47
C LEU A 159 17.09 6.00 -0.76
N GLN A 160 16.87 7.31 -0.66
CA GLN A 160 16.54 8.13 -1.83
C GLN A 160 17.71 8.13 -2.81
N ILE A 161 18.94 8.32 -2.32
CA ILE A 161 20.14 8.32 -3.17
C ILE A 161 20.31 6.96 -3.86
N MET A 162 20.11 5.86 -3.13
CA MET A 162 20.22 4.52 -3.68
C MET A 162 19.15 4.25 -4.74
N SER A 163 17.89 4.60 -4.48
CA SER A 163 16.80 4.38 -5.42
C SER A 163 16.93 5.27 -6.67
N GLU A 164 17.36 6.53 -6.55
CA GLU A 164 17.59 7.40 -7.71
C GLU A 164 18.68 6.84 -8.63
N LYS A 165 19.78 6.34 -8.05
CA LYS A 165 20.86 5.69 -8.81
C LYS A 165 20.40 4.40 -9.48
N LEU A 166 19.54 3.63 -8.81
CA LEU A 166 18.97 2.43 -9.40
C LEU A 166 18.04 2.78 -10.57
N ALA A 167 17.19 3.81 -10.39
CA ALA A 167 16.27 4.29 -11.42
C ALA A 167 16.97 4.80 -12.67
N ASP A 168 18.15 5.42 -12.53
CA ASP A 168 18.98 5.85 -13.67
C ASP A 168 19.33 4.70 -14.61
N ILE A 169 19.54 3.49 -14.08
CA ILE A 169 19.84 2.28 -14.88
C ILE A 169 18.62 1.87 -15.72
N PHE A 170 17.40 2.08 -15.21
CA PHE A 170 16.15 1.69 -15.88
C PHE A 170 15.73 2.65 -17.00
N ILE A 171 16.07 3.95 -16.89
CA ILE A 171 15.56 5.02 -17.78
C ILE A 171 16.31 5.14 -19.11
N HIS A 172 17.43 4.43 -19.29
CA HIS A 172 18.06 4.29 -20.61
C HIS A 172 17.20 3.50 -21.63
N THR A 173 15.97 3.12 -21.26
CA THR A 173 14.94 2.55 -22.14
C THR A 173 13.78 3.56 -22.23
N GLU A 174 13.62 4.16 -23.41
CA GLU A 174 12.74 5.27 -23.84
C GLU A 174 11.47 5.57 -23.01
N GLY A 175 11.34 6.84 -22.54
CA GLY A 175 10.23 7.31 -21.71
C GLY A 175 9.36 8.37 -22.40
N VAL A 176 8.05 8.11 -22.50
CA VAL A 176 7.03 9.10 -22.82
C VAL A 176 6.39 9.58 -21.51
N ILE A 177 6.40 10.90 -21.28
CA ILE A 177 5.80 11.53 -20.11
C ILE A 177 4.29 11.63 -20.34
N PHE A 178 3.50 10.81 -19.65
CA PHE A 178 2.04 10.97 -19.63
C PHE A 178 1.62 11.88 -18.47
N PRO A 179 0.82 12.94 -18.70
CA PRO A 179 0.17 13.64 -17.61
C PRO A 179 -0.74 12.67 -16.86
N SER A 180 -0.71 12.70 -15.52
CA SER A 180 -1.46 11.76 -14.66
C SER A 180 -2.91 11.61 -15.10
N PRO A 181 -3.31 10.48 -15.71
CA PRO A 181 -4.68 10.26 -16.17
C PRO A 181 -5.68 10.38 -15.03
N LEU A 182 -5.25 10.04 -13.81
CA LEU A 182 -6.03 10.12 -12.58
C LEU A 182 -6.42 11.56 -12.23
N LYS A 183 -5.50 12.52 -12.39
CA LYS A 183 -5.77 13.92 -12.04
C LYS A 183 -6.86 14.51 -12.94
N VAL A 184 -6.80 14.20 -14.23
CA VAL A 184 -7.81 14.61 -15.22
C VAL A 184 -9.21 14.07 -14.88
N ILE A 185 -9.28 12.83 -14.35
CA ILE A 185 -10.54 12.18 -14.00
C ILE A 185 -11.11 12.73 -12.68
N VAL A 186 -10.26 13.03 -11.70
CA VAL A 186 -10.67 13.38 -10.33
C VAL A 186 -10.93 14.89 -10.16
N GLU A 187 -10.15 15.73 -10.83
CA GLU A 187 -10.17 17.19 -10.65
C GLU A 187 -11.55 17.86 -10.92
N PRO A 188 -12.35 17.45 -11.92
CA PRO A 188 -13.68 18.02 -12.13
C PRO A 188 -14.62 17.80 -10.94
N PHE A 189 -14.54 16.63 -10.33
CA PHE A 189 -15.41 16.26 -9.20
C PHE A 189 -15.02 17.02 -7.92
N ILE A 190 -13.74 17.31 -7.76
CA ILE A 190 -13.23 18.07 -6.62
C ILE A 190 -13.64 19.53 -6.69
N LYS A 191 -13.56 20.15 -7.88
CA LYS A 191 -14.07 21.51 -8.07
C LYS A 191 -15.55 21.58 -7.72
N LEU A 192 -16.35 20.62 -8.17
CA LEU A 192 -17.77 20.55 -7.83
C LEU A 192 -18.00 20.43 -6.30
N ILE A 193 -17.29 19.54 -5.62
CA ILE A 193 -17.47 19.33 -4.18
C ILE A 193 -17.02 20.56 -3.36
N TYR A 194 -15.81 21.04 -3.62
CA TYR A 194 -15.15 22.05 -2.79
C TYR A 194 -15.59 23.47 -3.11
N GLU A 195 -15.85 23.79 -4.38
CA GLU A 195 -16.24 25.15 -4.80
C GLU A 195 -17.76 25.35 -4.79
N THR A 196 -18.54 24.28 -4.94
CA THR A 196 -20.01 24.39 -5.05
C THR A 196 -20.74 23.78 -3.87
N ILE A 197 -20.55 22.48 -3.60
CA ILE A 197 -21.37 21.72 -2.64
C ILE A 197 -21.06 22.11 -1.19
N PHE A 198 -19.80 22.10 -0.79
CA PHE A 198 -19.41 22.37 0.60
C PHE A 198 -19.69 23.81 1.04
N PRO A 199 -19.40 24.85 0.22
CA PRO A 199 -19.75 26.22 0.56
C PRO A 199 -21.25 26.41 0.73
N SER A 200 -22.07 25.78 -0.13
CA SER A 200 -23.54 25.88 -0.10
C SER A 200 -24.15 25.19 1.14
N ILE A 201 -23.57 24.07 1.57
CA ILE A 201 -24.00 23.38 2.79
C ILE A 201 -23.58 24.18 4.03
N LEU A 202 -22.37 24.74 4.04
CA LEU A 202 -21.82 25.41 5.21
C LEU A 202 -22.34 26.86 5.40
N SER A 203 -22.68 27.55 4.31
CA SER A 203 -23.30 28.89 4.36
C SER A 203 -24.69 28.91 5.01
N LEU A 204 -25.35 27.74 5.13
CA LEU A 204 -26.59 27.60 5.88
C LEU A 204 -26.39 27.64 7.41
N PHE A 205 -25.15 27.46 7.90
CA PHE A 205 -24.88 27.31 9.33
C PHE A 205 -23.95 28.38 9.93
N ILE A 206 -23.03 29.00 9.18
CA ILE A 206 -21.99 29.90 9.75
C ILE A 206 -21.71 31.10 8.83
N ASN A 207 -21.91 32.33 9.34
CA ASN A 207 -21.84 33.56 8.53
C ASN A 207 -20.48 34.30 8.51
N ASN A 208 -19.49 34.04 9.38
CA ASN A 208 -18.35 34.98 9.51
C ASN A 208 -16.91 34.42 9.62
N HIS A 209 -16.66 33.12 9.38
CA HIS A 209 -15.29 32.59 9.20
C HIS A 209 -15.23 31.49 8.13
N LEU A 210 -15.78 31.79 6.94
CA LEU A 210 -16.14 30.78 5.93
C LEU A 210 -14.96 29.89 5.51
N ASN A 211 -13.78 30.44 5.25
CA ASN A 211 -12.69 29.68 4.60
C ASN A 211 -11.99 28.67 5.51
N ILE A 212 -11.72 29.02 6.78
CA ILE A 212 -11.02 28.13 7.72
C ILE A 212 -11.97 27.03 8.20
N VAL A 213 -13.21 27.38 8.55
CA VAL A 213 -14.20 26.40 9.00
C VAL A 213 -14.55 25.41 7.87
N LEU A 214 -14.69 25.90 6.63
CA LEU A 214 -14.85 25.06 5.44
C LEU A 214 -13.68 24.10 5.26
N SER A 215 -12.47 24.58 5.47
CA SER A 215 -11.26 23.76 5.33
C SER A 215 -11.16 22.69 6.43
N ILE A 216 -11.48 23.01 7.69
CA ILE A 216 -11.53 22.02 8.78
C ILE A 216 -12.61 20.96 8.51
N PHE A 217 -13.80 21.39 8.06
CA PHE A 217 -14.87 20.47 7.69
C PHE A 217 -14.48 19.56 6.53
N THR A 218 -13.90 20.13 5.46
CA THR A 218 -13.38 19.39 4.30
C THR A 218 -12.33 18.37 4.75
N LEU A 219 -11.45 18.75 5.67
CA LEU A 219 -10.42 17.86 6.23
C LEU A 219 -11.04 16.67 6.95
N LEU A 220 -11.97 16.90 7.89
CA LEU A 220 -12.64 15.83 8.63
C LEU A 220 -13.46 14.91 7.72
N PHE A 221 -14.18 15.49 6.76
CA PHE A 221 -14.94 14.73 5.76
C PHE A 221 -14.02 13.87 4.89
N SER A 222 -12.92 14.45 4.39
CA SER A 222 -11.95 13.74 3.56
C SER A 222 -11.29 12.59 4.33
N LEU A 223 -11.00 12.77 5.61
CA LEU A 223 -10.46 11.71 6.46
C LEU A 223 -11.46 10.56 6.65
N ALA A 224 -12.73 10.87 6.96
CA ALA A 224 -13.78 9.85 7.08
C ALA A 224 -14.00 9.09 5.76
N MET A 225 -14.02 9.82 4.64
CA MET A 225 -14.13 9.25 3.30
C MET A 225 -12.94 8.36 2.94
N LEU A 226 -11.72 8.75 3.31
CA LEU A 226 -10.50 7.95 3.15
C LEU A 226 -10.65 6.60 3.85
N PHE A 227 -11.06 6.60 5.13
CA PHE A 227 -11.26 5.36 5.89
C PHE A 227 -12.36 4.48 5.32
N LEU A 228 -13.51 5.04 4.92
CA LEU A 228 -14.59 4.28 4.28
C LEU A 228 -14.15 3.70 2.94
N ALA A 229 -13.49 4.49 2.10
CA ALA A 229 -12.97 4.05 0.82
C ALA A 229 -12.00 2.89 0.98
N LEU A 230 -11.06 3.01 1.93
CA LEU A 230 -10.13 1.95 2.27
C LEU A 230 -10.85 0.69 2.74
N LEU A 231 -11.77 0.77 3.72
CA LEU A 231 -12.48 -0.40 4.25
C LEU A 231 -13.26 -1.18 3.20
N TYR A 232 -13.95 -0.50 2.28
CA TYR A 232 -14.74 -1.17 1.25
C TYR A 232 -13.87 -1.67 0.09
N MET A 233 -12.81 -0.93 -0.29
CA MET A 233 -11.85 -1.40 -1.31
C MET A 233 -11.33 -2.80 -0.95
N VAL A 234 -11.09 -3.06 0.33
CA VAL A 234 -10.63 -4.34 0.89
C VAL A 234 -11.64 -5.45 0.77
N LYS A 235 -12.88 -5.14 1.19
CA LYS A 235 -13.98 -6.10 1.19
C LYS A 235 -14.14 -6.70 -0.20
N PHE A 236 -14.07 -5.87 -1.23
CA PHE A 236 -14.24 -6.28 -2.61
C PHE A 236 -12.97 -6.89 -3.24
N MET A 237 -11.78 -6.46 -2.82
CA MET A 237 -10.53 -7.10 -3.23
C MET A 237 -10.43 -8.55 -2.73
N LYS A 238 -10.70 -8.79 -1.44
CA LYS A 238 -10.63 -10.14 -0.82
C LYS A 238 -11.58 -11.13 -1.48
N ALA A 239 -12.79 -10.67 -1.85
CA ALA A 239 -13.79 -11.51 -2.50
C ALA A 239 -13.39 -11.99 -3.92
N THR A 240 -12.35 -11.40 -4.52
CA THR A 240 -11.87 -11.74 -5.87
C THR A 240 -10.70 -12.75 -5.86
N ILE A 241 -9.93 -12.83 -4.77
CA ILE A 241 -8.64 -13.57 -4.72
C ILE A 241 -8.76 -14.97 -4.09
N MET A 242 -9.78 -15.22 -3.26
CA MET A 242 -9.76 -16.30 -2.25
C MET A 242 -10.19 -17.70 -2.74
N GLY A 243 -9.61 -18.22 -3.83
CA GLY A 243 -9.98 -19.57 -4.29
C GLY A 243 -9.09 -20.31 -5.28
N LYS A 244 -7.80 -19.97 -5.45
CA LYS A 244 -7.00 -20.52 -6.57
C LYS A 244 -5.64 -21.16 -6.24
N VAL A 245 -5.22 -21.29 -4.98
CA VAL A 245 -3.79 -21.55 -4.71
C VAL A 245 -3.53 -22.62 -3.63
N GLU A 246 -4.30 -23.71 -3.60
CA GLU A 246 -3.99 -24.84 -2.69
C GLU A 246 -3.24 -26.00 -3.37
N SER A 247 -3.18 -26.09 -4.70
CA SER A 247 -2.69 -27.28 -5.41
C SER A 247 -1.21 -27.26 -5.84
N LEU A 248 -0.43 -26.25 -5.45
CA LEU A 248 0.93 -26.04 -6.01
C LEU A 248 2.08 -26.50 -5.10
N PHE A 249 1.82 -27.00 -3.89
CA PHE A 249 2.88 -27.25 -2.91
C PHE A 249 3.11 -28.73 -2.62
N ASP A 250 4.04 -29.32 -3.38
CA ASP A 250 4.76 -30.52 -2.95
C ASP A 250 5.99 -30.11 -2.11
N THR A 251 6.31 -30.92 -1.10
CA THR A 251 7.34 -30.72 -0.06
C THR A 251 8.79 -30.54 -0.59
N TYR A 252 8.99 -30.53 -1.91
CA TYR A 252 10.27 -30.36 -2.58
C TYR A 252 10.79 -28.91 -2.61
N ILE A 253 9.89 -27.94 -2.44
CA ILE A 253 10.16 -26.49 -2.57
C ILE A 253 11.08 -25.95 -1.46
N PHE A 254 10.97 -26.48 -0.23
CA PHE A 254 11.61 -25.91 0.96
C PHE A 254 12.91 -26.59 1.40
N LYS A 255 13.59 -27.35 0.53
CA LYS A 255 14.79 -28.11 0.92
C LYS A 255 16.00 -27.26 1.33
N THR A 256 16.10 -26.02 0.84
CA THR A 256 17.23 -25.11 1.17
C THR A 256 16.74 -23.67 1.29
N PRO A 257 17.35 -22.84 2.17
CA PRO A 257 17.01 -21.42 2.33
C PRO A 257 16.96 -20.63 1.01
N ILE A 258 17.99 -20.79 0.16
CA ILE A 258 18.09 -20.09 -1.13
C ILE A 258 16.95 -20.47 -2.07
N ARG A 259 16.58 -21.75 -2.16
CA ARG A 259 15.43 -22.18 -2.96
C ARG A 259 14.12 -21.60 -2.42
N GLY A 260 13.94 -21.60 -1.10
CA GLY A 260 12.79 -20.95 -0.46
C GLY A 260 12.70 -19.48 -0.85
N PHE A 261 13.80 -18.74 -0.74
CA PHE A 261 13.89 -17.34 -1.16
C PHE A 261 13.54 -17.13 -2.64
N CYS A 262 14.19 -17.86 -3.56
CA CYS A 262 13.92 -17.71 -4.99
C CYS A 262 12.47 -18.03 -5.33
N ILE A 263 11.90 -19.08 -4.73
CA ILE A 263 10.52 -19.48 -4.98
C ILE A 263 9.55 -18.46 -4.41
N GLY A 264 9.79 -17.93 -3.21
CA GLY A 264 8.99 -16.84 -2.64
C GLY A 264 8.98 -15.61 -3.54
N ALA A 265 10.14 -15.23 -4.08
CA ALA A 265 10.29 -14.09 -4.99
C ALA A 265 9.56 -14.31 -6.32
N ILE A 266 9.77 -15.46 -6.97
CA ILE A 266 9.12 -15.79 -8.25
C ILE A 266 7.61 -15.92 -8.07
N LEU A 267 7.16 -16.64 -7.04
CA LEU A 267 5.76 -16.87 -6.78
C LEU A 267 5.04 -15.56 -6.43
N THR A 268 5.66 -14.70 -5.62
CA THR A 268 5.08 -13.37 -5.35
C THR A 268 5.11 -12.47 -6.57
N GLY A 269 6.18 -12.48 -7.38
CA GLY A 269 6.23 -11.68 -8.61
C GLY A 269 5.16 -12.09 -9.63
N THR A 270 4.87 -13.39 -9.71
CA THR A 270 3.84 -13.94 -10.62
C THR A 270 2.43 -13.75 -10.09
N ILE A 271 2.19 -14.00 -8.79
CA ILE A 271 0.88 -13.79 -8.13
C ILE A 271 0.62 -12.29 -7.87
N GLN A 272 1.67 -11.47 -7.86
CA GLN A 272 1.67 -10.05 -7.53
C GLN A 272 1.16 -9.72 -6.12
N SER A 273 1.10 -10.71 -5.21
CA SER A 273 0.63 -10.53 -3.85
C SER A 273 1.48 -11.32 -2.87
N SER A 274 2.28 -10.61 -2.06
CA SER A 274 3.08 -11.22 -0.99
C SER A 274 2.18 -11.79 0.10
N SER A 275 1.12 -11.08 0.50
CA SER A 275 0.15 -11.58 1.49
C SER A 275 -0.50 -12.88 1.04
N ALA A 276 -0.89 -13.02 -0.23
CA ALA A 276 -1.40 -14.30 -0.74
C ALA A 276 -0.31 -15.37 -0.69
N THR A 277 0.91 -15.03 -1.14
CA THR A 277 2.03 -15.96 -1.22
C THR A 277 2.50 -16.45 0.16
N THR A 278 2.53 -15.59 1.18
CA THR A 278 2.91 -15.94 2.55
C THR A 278 1.79 -16.64 3.32
N SER A 279 0.53 -16.20 3.14
CA SER A 279 -0.64 -16.77 3.81
C SER A 279 -0.89 -18.23 3.46
N LEU A 280 -0.47 -18.68 2.29
CA LEU A 280 -0.58 -20.09 1.89
C LEU A 280 0.32 -21.01 2.71
N VAL A 281 1.45 -20.48 3.18
CA VAL A 281 2.45 -21.27 3.87
C VAL A 281 2.20 -21.30 5.38
N VAL A 282 1.50 -20.29 5.92
CA VAL A 282 1.13 -20.19 7.35
C VAL A 282 0.38 -21.44 7.87
N PRO A 283 -0.68 -21.95 7.20
CA PRO A 283 -1.35 -23.17 7.63
C PRO A 283 -0.44 -24.42 7.64
N MET A 284 0.51 -24.50 6.70
CA MET A 284 1.45 -25.62 6.61
C MET A 284 2.43 -25.66 7.79
N VAL A 285 2.72 -24.51 8.41
CA VAL A 285 3.47 -24.45 9.68
C VAL A 285 2.61 -24.89 10.83
N GLY A 286 1.36 -24.42 10.84
CA GLY A 286 0.37 -24.81 11.83
C GLY A 286 0.29 -26.33 11.93
N THR A 287 0.15 -27.01 10.79
CA THR A 287 0.11 -28.47 10.71
C THR A 287 1.46 -29.17 10.89
N GLY A 288 2.56 -28.42 10.97
CA GLY A 288 3.92 -28.95 11.18
C GLY A 288 4.58 -29.54 9.93
N ILE A 289 4.01 -29.34 8.74
CA ILE A 289 4.60 -29.75 7.46
C ILE A 289 5.87 -28.94 7.17
N LEU A 290 5.88 -27.67 7.57
CA LEU A 290 7.01 -26.76 7.37
C LEU A 290 7.54 -26.19 8.67
N LYS A 291 8.86 -25.95 8.72
CA LYS A 291 9.53 -25.30 9.84
C LYS A 291 9.61 -23.79 9.63
N ILE A 292 9.72 -23.04 10.73
CA ILE A 292 9.76 -21.58 10.73
C ILE A 292 10.98 -21.06 9.93
N GLU A 293 12.13 -21.73 9.99
CA GLU A 293 13.36 -21.32 9.29
C GLU A 293 13.21 -21.39 7.76
N GLN A 294 12.46 -22.39 7.28
CA GLN A 294 12.17 -22.56 5.85
C GLN A 294 11.29 -21.42 5.33
N ILE A 295 10.40 -20.92 6.19
CA ILE A 295 9.46 -19.85 5.86
C ILE A 295 10.09 -18.50 5.93
N TYR A 296 11.00 -18.28 6.88
CA TYR A 296 11.75 -17.03 6.94
C TYR A 296 12.38 -16.69 5.58
N SER A 297 13.12 -17.65 5.00
CA SER A 297 13.79 -17.45 3.71
C SER A 297 12.78 -17.22 2.57
N TYR A 298 11.68 -17.97 2.57
CA TYR A 298 10.61 -17.81 1.60
C TYR A 298 9.90 -16.47 1.69
N THR A 299 9.60 -16.00 2.90
CA THR A 299 8.96 -14.71 3.17
C THR A 299 9.86 -13.54 2.79
N LEU A 300 11.18 -13.64 3.01
CA LEU A 300 12.15 -12.66 2.48
C LEU A 300 12.11 -12.60 0.95
N GLY A 301 12.06 -13.77 0.31
CA GLY A 301 11.86 -13.88 -1.13
C GLY A 301 10.57 -13.19 -1.57
N ALA A 302 9.46 -13.47 -0.89
CA ALA A 302 8.16 -12.88 -1.18
C ALA A 302 8.17 -11.35 -1.08
N ASN A 303 8.84 -10.78 -0.07
CA ASN A 303 9.02 -9.34 0.05
C ASN A 303 9.77 -8.73 -1.15
N ILE A 304 10.82 -9.41 -1.63
CA ILE A 304 11.52 -9.00 -2.86
C ILE A 304 10.61 -9.13 -4.08
N GLY A 305 9.82 -10.20 -4.17
CA GLY A 305 8.89 -10.38 -5.29
C GLY A 305 7.84 -9.26 -5.41
N THR A 306 7.42 -8.64 -4.30
CA THR A 306 6.49 -7.49 -4.32
C THR A 306 7.03 -6.29 -5.12
N THR A 307 8.36 -6.12 -5.17
CA THR A 307 9.00 -5.02 -5.93
C THR A 307 8.72 -5.11 -7.43
N ILE A 308 8.56 -6.33 -7.97
CA ILE A 308 8.24 -6.54 -9.39
C ILE A 308 6.92 -5.83 -9.75
N THR A 309 5.92 -5.88 -8.87
CA THR A 309 4.63 -5.21 -9.12
C THR A 309 4.77 -3.69 -9.15
N ALA A 310 5.55 -3.13 -8.23
CA ALA A 310 5.79 -1.69 -8.17
C ALA A 310 6.59 -1.21 -9.40
N ILE A 311 7.60 -1.98 -9.81
CA ILE A 311 8.40 -1.70 -11.01
C ILE A 311 7.49 -1.72 -12.24
N LEU A 312 6.67 -2.76 -12.42
CA LEU A 312 5.70 -2.81 -13.53
C LEU A 312 4.74 -1.61 -13.53
N ALA A 313 4.20 -1.24 -12.36
CA ALA A 313 3.35 -0.07 -12.23
C ALA A 313 4.07 1.22 -12.61
N SER A 314 5.35 1.36 -12.23
CA SER A 314 6.16 2.54 -12.54
C SER A 314 6.49 2.65 -14.02
N LEU A 315 6.78 1.53 -14.69
CA LEU A 315 7.07 1.49 -16.13
C LEU A 315 5.89 1.98 -16.96
N VAL A 316 4.65 1.70 -16.52
CA VAL A 316 3.43 2.20 -17.17
C VAL A 316 3.33 3.73 -17.10
N THR A 317 3.90 4.36 -16.07
CA THR A 317 3.85 5.83 -15.94
C THR A 317 4.90 6.56 -16.78
N GLY A 318 5.96 5.87 -17.22
CA GLY A 318 7.09 6.50 -17.93
C GLY A 318 7.87 7.53 -17.11
N SER A 319 7.61 7.63 -15.79
CA SER A 319 8.19 8.66 -14.93
C SER A 319 9.39 8.13 -14.14
N LYS A 320 10.52 8.84 -14.22
CA LYS A 320 11.70 8.60 -13.36
C LYS A 320 11.35 8.59 -11.88
N LEU A 321 10.47 9.51 -11.47
CA LEU A 321 10.06 9.64 -10.07
C LEU A 321 9.28 8.41 -9.61
N ALA A 322 8.47 7.82 -10.49
CA ALA A 322 7.73 6.60 -10.22
C ALA A 322 8.67 5.39 -10.07
N ILE A 323 9.66 5.26 -10.97
CA ILE A 323 10.66 4.18 -10.92
C ILE A 323 11.54 4.31 -9.68
N THR A 324 11.83 5.54 -9.23
CA THR A 324 12.62 5.79 -8.01
C THR A 324 11.89 5.31 -6.75
N VAL A 325 10.56 5.22 -6.77
CA VAL A 325 9.77 4.76 -5.62
C VAL A 325 9.50 3.26 -5.66
N ALA A 326 9.46 2.69 -6.86
CA ALA A 326 9.28 1.26 -7.10
C ALA A 326 10.48 0.42 -6.65
#